data_AF-A0A7J8FRR8-F1
#
_entry.id   AF-A0A7J8FRR8-F1
#
_cell.length_a   1.000
_cell.length_b   1.000
_cell.length_c   1.000
_cell.angle_alpha   90.00
_cell.angle_beta   90.00
_cell.angle_gamma   90.00
#
_symmetry.space_group_name_H-M   'P 1'
#
loop_
_entity.id
_entity.type
_entity.pdbx_description
1 polymer ?
#
loop_
_entity_poly.entity_id
_entity_poly.type
_entity_poly.pdbx_seq_one_letter_code
_entity_poly.pdbx_strand_id
1 'polypeptide(L)'
;MDLMDIYRELHTKTTEFTVFSSAHGRFSKIDRMLGYKLSLYKFKKIEIISSIFSDHNGMKQEINCNKNMQRQLKTWRLNSMLLNNEWVTKEIKEEIKNFLETNENEHTTTQNLWDAVKAVLREGSS
;
A
#
# COMPACT_ATOMS: atom_id res chain seq x y z
N MET A 1 26.03 6.82 2.86
CA MET A 1 25.19 5.92 2.04
C MET A 1 24.20 6.83 1.36
N ASP A 2 24.48 7.22 0.13
CA ASP A 2 23.85 8.38 -0.48
C ASP A 2 22.60 7.96 -1.24
N LEU A 3 21.47 8.62 -0.95
CA LEU A 3 20.22 8.46 -1.69
C LEU A 3 20.32 9.20 -3.02
N MET A 4 19.93 8.54 -4.10
CA MET A 4 19.89 9.13 -5.43
C MET A 4 18.49 9.06 -6.02
N ASP A 5 18.26 9.93 -7.01
CA ASP A 5 17.02 9.95 -7.77
C ASP A 5 17.03 8.84 -8.82
N ILE A 6 16.33 7.75 -8.53
CA ILE A 6 16.32 6.55 -9.36
C ILE A 6 15.71 6.85 -10.73
N TYR A 7 14.67 7.68 -10.80
CA TYR A 7 14.05 8.03 -12.07
C TYR A 7 15.05 8.74 -12.98
N ARG A 8 15.80 9.73 -12.46
CA ARG A 8 16.81 10.44 -13.26
C ARG A 8 17.93 9.52 -13.74
N GLU A 9 18.32 8.55 -12.93
CA GLU A 9 19.37 7.59 -13.28
C GLU A 9 18.93 6.68 -14.44
N LEU A 10 17.67 6.26 -14.46
CA LEU A 10 17.13 5.39 -15.51
C LEU A 10 16.70 6.17 -16.76
N HIS A 11 16.35 7.45 -16.62
CA HIS A 11 15.83 8.31 -17.70
C HIS A 11 16.70 9.55 -17.92
N THR A 12 18.01 9.36 -18.09
CA THR A 12 19.00 10.46 -18.20
C THR A 12 18.72 11.46 -19.33
N LYS A 13 18.01 11.06 -20.38
CA LYS A 13 17.70 11.88 -21.56
C LYS A 13 16.23 12.30 -21.66
N THR A 14 15.36 11.79 -20.78
CA THR A 14 13.92 12.01 -20.92
C THR A 14 13.50 13.24 -20.13
N THR A 15 12.79 14.15 -20.79
CA THR A 15 12.18 15.32 -20.14
C THR A 15 10.68 15.04 -19.95
N GLU A 16 10.31 14.56 -18.77
CA GLU A 16 8.91 14.38 -18.36
C GLU A 16 8.66 15.06 -17.02
N PHE A 17 7.43 15.50 -16.81
CA PHE A 17 7.01 16.32 -15.68
C PHE A 17 5.95 15.61 -14.85
N THR A 18 5.95 15.86 -13.55
CA THR A 18 4.98 15.25 -12.63
C THR A 18 3.87 16.20 -12.23
N VAL A 19 4.03 17.51 -12.44
CA VAL A 19 3.05 18.51 -12.04
C VAL A 19 2.88 19.57 -13.12
N PHE A 20 1.65 20.06 -13.30
CA PHE A 20 1.36 21.28 -14.05
C PHE A 20 0.72 22.33 -13.14
N SER A 21 1.36 23.50 -13.02
CA SER A 21 0.79 24.62 -12.28
C SER A 21 0.00 25.52 -13.23
N SER A 22 -1.33 25.45 -13.16
CA SER A 22 -2.22 26.30 -13.98
C SER A 22 -2.00 27.79 -13.73
N ALA A 23 -1.76 28.20 -12.47
CA ALA A 23 -1.54 29.59 -12.10
C ALA A 23 -0.29 30.21 -12.77
N HIS A 24 0.72 29.38 -13.06
CA HIS A 24 1.98 29.83 -13.65
C HIS A 24 2.18 29.35 -15.09
N GLY A 25 1.26 28.53 -15.63
CA GLY A 25 1.37 27.91 -16.95
C GLY A 25 2.64 27.08 -17.14
N ARG A 26 3.15 26.44 -16.07
CA ARG A 26 4.45 25.75 -16.07
C ARG A 26 4.36 24.31 -15.63
N PHE A 27 5.14 23.46 -16.28
CA PHE A 27 5.39 22.09 -15.87
C PHE A 27 6.58 22.03 -14.91
N SER A 28 6.49 21.14 -13.92
CA SER A 28 7.55 20.90 -12.95
C SER A 28 7.64 19.42 -12.60
N LYS A 29 8.81 19.01 -12.09
CA LYS A 29 9.06 17.64 -11.61
C LYS A 29 9.43 17.72 -10.13
N ILE A 30 8.41 17.64 -9.28
CA ILE A 30 8.56 17.81 -7.83
C ILE A 30 8.57 16.44 -7.14
N ASP A 31 7.89 15.46 -7.72
CA ASP A 31 7.84 14.10 -7.20
C ASP A 31 9.13 13.36 -7.55
N ARG A 32 9.83 12.88 -6.52
CA ARG A 32 11.13 12.24 -6.64
C ARG A 32 11.09 10.84 -6.07
N MET A 33 11.69 9.91 -6.80
CA MET A 33 11.82 8.53 -6.36
C MET A 33 13.25 8.28 -5.90
N LEU A 34 13.44 8.28 -4.57
CA LEU A 34 14.74 8.14 -3.96
C LEU A 34 15.08 6.68 -3.66
N GLY A 35 16.33 6.30 -3.86
CA GLY A 35 16.84 5.03 -3.36
C GLY A 35 18.34 4.90 -3.51
N TYR A 36 18.85 3.76 -3.10
CA TYR A 36 20.29 3.49 -3.10
C TYR A 36 20.75 3.07 -4.49
N LYS A 37 21.94 3.51 -4.91
CA LYS A 37 22.57 3.07 -6.17
C LYS A 37 22.63 1.55 -6.33
N LEU A 38 22.92 0.84 -5.24
CA LEU A 38 22.94 -0.63 -5.23
C LEU A 38 21.57 -1.26 -5.48
N SER A 39 20.47 -0.53 -5.34
CA SER A 39 19.11 -1.05 -5.55
C SER A 39 18.63 -0.94 -7.00
N LEU A 40 19.40 -0.30 -7.89
CA LEU A 40 19.00 -0.05 -9.28
C LEU A 40 18.63 -1.32 -10.05
N TYR A 41 19.33 -2.44 -9.80
CA TYR A 41 19.06 -3.73 -10.44
C TYR A 41 17.66 -4.29 -10.13
N LYS A 42 16.99 -3.79 -9.08
CA LYS A 42 15.64 -4.21 -8.69
C LYS A 42 14.56 -3.52 -9.52
N PHE A 43 14.86 -2.43 -10.21
CA PHE A 43 13.86 -1.69 -10.99
C PHE A 43 13.86 -2.18 -12.43
N LYS A 44 12.68 -2.48 -12.96
CA LYS A 44 12.48 -2.94 -14.34
C LYS A 44 12.02 -1.79 -15.24
N LYS A 45 11.07 -1.00 -14.75
CA LYS A 45 10.49 0.11 -15.51
C LYS A 45 9.96 1.17 -14.56
N ILE A 46 10.07 2.43 -14.95
CA ILE A 46 9.39 3.54 -14.27
C ILE A 46 8.72 4.39 -15.34
N GLU A 47 7.48 4.78 -15.10
CA GLU A 47 6.69 5.58 -16.03
C GLU A 47 5.95 6.67 -15.26
N ILE A 48 5.79 7.83 -15.90
CA ILE A 48 4.88 8.88 -15.43
C ILE A 48 3.55 8.69 -16.15
N ILE A 49 2.48 8.53 -15.37
CA ILE A 49 1.11 8.34 -15.84
C ILE A 49 0.35 9.63 -15.63
N SER A 50 -0.16 10.20 -16.72
CA SER A 50 -1.00 11.40 -16.66
C SER A 50 -2.24 11.16 -15.80
N SER A 51 -2.56 12.12 -14.94
CA SER A 51 -3.76 12.09 -14.09
C SER A 51 -4.79 13.10 -14.58
N ILE A 52 -6.07 12.73 -14.57
CA ILE A 52 -7.19 13.64 -14.77
C ILE A 52 -7.84 14.08 -13.45
N PHE A 53 -7.45 13.45 -12.33
CA PHE A 53 -8.06 13.65 -11.01
C PHE A 53 -7.21 14.55 -10.10
N SER A 54 -5.99 14.90 -10.52
CA SER A 54 -5.06 15.76 -9.78
C SER A 54 -4.18 16.53 -10.76
N ASP A 55 -3.69 17.68 -10.32
CA ASP A 55 -2.60 18.44 -10.93
C ASP A 55 -1.24 17.72 -10.88
N HIS A 56 -1.16 16.61 -10.12
CA HIS A 56 -0.05 15.67 -10.11
C HIS A 56 -0.32 14.43 -10.99
N ASN A 57 0.65 14.11 -11.85
CA ASN A 57 0.76 12.85 -12.55
C ASN A 57 1.25 11.75 -11.60
N GLY A 58 0.71 10.55 -11.75
CA GLY A 58 1.17 9.39 -11.00
C GLY A 58 2.54 8.89 -11.50
N MET A 59 3.33 8.31 -10.61
CA MET A 59 4.52 7.55 -11.00
C MET A 59 4.28 6.06 -10.78
N LYS A 60 4.45 5.26 -11.82
CA LYS A 60 4.34 3.80 -11.74
C LYS A 60 5.72 3.18 -11.81
N GLN A 61 6.03 2.35 -10.83
CA GLN A 61 7.28 1.61 -10.75
C GLN A 61 7.02 0.11 -10.87
N GLU A 62 7.71 -0.54 -11.78
CA GLU A 62 7.76 -1.99 -11.90
C GLU A 62 9.09 -2.49 -11.32
N ILE A 63 9.01 -3.41 -10.35
CA ILE A 63 10.17 -3.98 -9.67
C ILE A 63 10.32 -5.47 -9.97
N ASN A 64 11.57 -5.89 -10.16
CA ASN A 64 11.98 -7.29 -10.24
C ASN A 64 11.97 -7.89 -8.83
N CYS A 65 10.80 -8.34 -8.38
CA CYS A 65 10.68 -9.15 -7.18
C CYS A 65 11.13 -10.58 -7.48
N ASN A 66 12.23 -11.01 -6.86
CA ASN A 66 12.62 -12.41 -6.92
C ASN A 66 11.51 -13.25 -6.25
N LYS A 67 11.03 -14.34 -6.88
CA LYS A 67 9.89 -15.15 -6.39
C LYS A 67 10.04 -15.63 -4.94
N ASN A 68 11.28 -15.68 -4.45
CA ASN A 68 11.60 -16.01 -3.06
C ASN A 68 11.11 -14.99 -2.02
N MET A 69 10.83 -13.73 -2.43
CA MET A 69 10.20 -12.73 -1.56
C MET A 69 8.71 -12.99 -1.36
N GLN A 70 8.05 -13.65 -2.30
CA GLN A 70 6.64 -14.05 -2.17
C GLN A 70 6.45 -15.11 -1.06
N ARG A 71 7.50 -15.90 -0.79
CA ARG A 71 7.58 -16.81 0.37
C ARG A 71 7.76 -16.10 1.72
N GLN A 72 8.06 -14.80 1.70
CA GLN A 72 8.23 -13.92 2.87
C GLN A 72 7.06 -12.95 3.02
N LEU A 73 5.90 -13.21 2.40
CA LEU A 73 4.66 -12.61 2.85
C LEU A 73 4.44 -13.11 4.28
N LYS A 74 4.79 -12.27 5.26
CA LYS A 74 4.36 -12.43 6.64
C LYS A 74 2.84 -12.30 6.64
N THR A 75 2.17 -13.41 6.37
CA THR A 75 0.73 -13.50 6.56
C THR A 75 0.48 -13.33 8.05
N TRP A 76 -0.33 -12.35 8.40
CA TRP A 76 -0.82 -12.19 9.76
C TRP A 76 -1.52 -13.48 10.15
N ARG A 77 -0.91 -14.23 11.06
CA ARG A 77 -1.43 -15.50 11.56
C ARG A 77 -1.75 -15.30 13.03
N LEU A 78 -3.02 -15.49 13.38
CA LEU A 78 -3.44 -15.54 14.77
C LEU A 78 -2.68 -16.66 15.48
N ASN A 79 -2.07 -16.36 16.63
CA ASN A 79 -1.47 -17.38 17.47
C ASN A 79 -2.59 -18.27 18.03
N SER A 80 -2.70 -19.51 17.56
CA SER A 80 -3.75 -20.43 17.99
C SER A 80 -3.70 -20.79 19.47
N MET A 81 -2.56 -20.59 20.16
CA MET A 81 -2.50 -20.77 21.61
C MET A 81 -3.36 -19.76 22.37
N LEU A 82 -3.58 -18.56 21.83
CA LEU A 82 -4.43 -17.55 22.45
C LEU A 82 -5.90 -18.00 22.49
N LEU A 83 -6.33 -18.82 21.53
CA LEU A 83 -7.69 -19.38 21.49
C LEU A 83 -7.95 -20.43 22.58
N ASN A 84 -6.90 -20.90 23.27
CA ASN A 84 -7.06 -21.78 24.42
C ASN A 84 -7.46 -21.01 25.69
N ASN A 85 -7.29 -19.68 25.70
CA ASN A 85 -7.73 -18.84 26.81
C ASN A 85 -9.21 -18.47 26.62
N GLU A 86 -10.07 -18.97 27.49
CA GLU A 86 -11.52 -18.75 27.41
C GLU A 86 -11.90 -17.27 27.44
N TRP A 87 -11.17 -16.45 28.22
CA TRP A 87 -11.41 -15.01 28.30
C TRP A 87 -11.14 -14.32 26.95
N VAL A 88 -10.00 -14.63 26.32
CA VAL A 88 -9.64 -14.09 25.00
C VAL A 88 -10.68 -14.52 23.95
N THR A 89 -11.10 -15.78 23.99
CA THR A 89 -12.10 -16.29 23.03
C THR A 89 -13.47 -15.65 23.24
N LYS A 90 -13.83 -15.28 24.47
CA LYS A 90 -15.05 -14.55 24.78
C LYS A 90 -15.00 -13.12 24.25
N GLU A 91 -13.89 -12.43 24.47
CA GLU A 91 -13.67 -11.05 24.01
C GLU A 91 -13.71 -10.98 22.47
N ILE A 92 -13.04 -11.89 21.76
CA ILE A 92 -13.10 -11.96 20.29
C ILE A 92 -14.54 -12.18 19.80
N LYS A 93 -15.32 -13.05 20.45
CA LYS A 93 -16.72 -13.29 20.08
C LYS A 93 -17.60 -12.07 20.31
N GLU A 94 -17.38 -11.37 21.42
CA GLU A 94 -18.11 -10.14 21.76
C GLU A 94 -17.80 -9.02 20.76
N GLU A 95 -16.54 -8.83 20.40
CA GLU A 95 -16.13 -7.83 19.41
C GLU A 95 -16.70 -8.12 18.02
N ILE A 96 -16.64 -9.38 17.56
CA ILE A 96 -17.26 -9.79 16.29
C ILE A 96 -18.77 -9.51 16.32
N LYS A 97 -19.45 -9.84 17.43
CA LYS A 97 -20.88 -9.61 17.57
C LYS A 97 -21.22 -8.12 17.51
N ASN A 98 -20.52 -7.29 18.29
CA ASN A 98 -20.72 -5.84 18.32
C ASN A 98 -20.50 -5.22 16.92
N PHE A 99 -19.48 -5.70 16.20
CA PHE A 99 -19.21 -5.25 14.84
C PHE A 99 -20.35 -5.60 13.88
N LEU A 100 -20.84 -6.85 13.92
CA LEU A 100 -21.94 -7.29 13.06
C LEU A 100 -23.23 -6.51 13.36
N GLU A 101 -23.60 -6.36 14.62
CA GLU A 101 -24.80 -5.60 15.02
C GLU A 101 -24.77 -4.14 14.56
N THR A 102 -23.58 -3.53 14.49
CA THR A 102 -23.43 -2.12 14.10
C THR A 102 -23.32 -1.92 12.59
N ASN A 103 -22.77 -2.89 11.85
CA ASN A 103 -22.35 -2.70 10.45
C ASN A 103 -23.13 -3.56 9.44
N GLU A 104 -23.91 -4.55 9.89
CA GLU A 104 -24.75 -5.35 9.01
C GLU A 104 -25.93 -4.51 8.50
N ASN A 105 -26.01 -4.33 7.18
CA ASN A 105 -27.09 -3.62 6.52
C ASN A 105 -27.36 -4.22 5.13
N GLU A 106 -28.52 -3.92 4.56
CA GLU A 106 -28.99 -4.47 3.27
C GLU A 106 -28.06 -4.15 2.08
N HIS A 107 -27.19 -3.15 2.22
CA HIS A 107 -26.29 -2.70 1.17
C HIS A 107 -24.86 -3.28 1.29
N THR A 108 -24.57 -4.03 2.35
CA THR A 108 -23.22 -4.56 2.61
C THR A 108 -23.16 -6.03 2.26
N THR A 109 -22.20 -6.40 1.41
CA THR A 109 -21.97 -7.81 1.07
C THR A 109 -21.32 -8.54 2.24
N THR A 110 -21.63 -9.84 2.41
CA THR A 110 -20.99 -10.70 3.43
C THR A 110 -19.47 -10.70 3.32
N GLN A 111 -18.94 -10.59 2.09
CA GLN A 111 -17.50 -10.52 1.85
C GLN A 111 -16.89 -9.23 2.44
N ASN A 112 -17.50 -8.08 2.18
CA ASN A 112 -17.03 -6.80 2.72
C ASN A 112 -17.12 -6.78 4.24
N LEU A 113 -18.21 -7.33 4.79
CA LEU A 113 -18.41 -7.43 6.23
C LEU A 113 -17.32 -8.30 6.88
N TRP A 114 -17.01 -9.45 6.28
CA TRP A 114 -15.95 -10.34 6.74
C TRP A 114 -14.55 -9.71 6.63
N ASP A 115 -14.27 -9.02 5.53
CA ASP A 115 -12.98 -8.33 5.34
C ASP A 115 -12.79 -7.20 6.36
N ALA A 116 -13.86 -6.47 6.69
CA ALA A 116 -13.83 -5.42 7.71
C ALA A 116 -13.68 -5.98 9.14
N VAL A 117 -14.42 -7.03 9.51
CA VAL A 117 -14.23 -7.73 10.81
C VAL A 117 -12.76 -8.14 11.00
N LYS A 118 -12.16 -8.74 9.97
CA LYS A 118 -10.75 -9.14 10.02
C LYS A 118 -9.81 -7.96 10.18
N ALA A 119 -10.13 -6.79 9.65
CA ALA A 119 -9.33 -5.58 9.82
C ALA A 119 -9.40 -5.06 11.26
N VAL A 120 -10.61 -4.96 11.82
CA VAL A 120 -10.83 -4.51 13.21
C VAL A 120 -10.09 -5.42 14.21
N LEU A 121 -10.23 -6.73 14.07
CA LEU A 121 -9.55 -7.70 14.94
C LEU A 121 -8.01 -7.63 14.84
N ARG A 122 -7.46 -7.08 13.76
CA ARG A 122 -6.00 -6.90 13.60
C ARG A 122 -5.51 -5.61 14.27
N GLU A 123 -6.30 -4.55 14.28
CA GLU A 123 -5.92 -3.26 14.85
C GLU A 123 -5.98 -3.28 16.39
N GLY A 124 -6.97 -3.95 16.98
CA GLY A 124 -7.14 -4.03 18.44
C GLY A 124 -6.05 -4.81 19.21
N SER A 125 -5.01 -5.32 18.54
CA SER A 125 -3.90 -6.09 19.14
C SER A 125 -2.61 -5.27 19.39
N SER A 126 -2.67 -3.93 19.28
CA SER A 126 -1.50 -3.03 19.40
C SER A 126 -1.38 -2.35 20.76
#